data_AF-A0A1C5YNA5-F1
#
_entry.id   AF-A0A1C5YNA5-F1
#
_cell.length_a   1.000
_cell.length_b   1.000
_cell.length_c   1.000
_cell.angle_alpha   90.00
_cell.angle_beta   90.00
_cell.angle_gamma   90.00
#
_symmetry.space_group_name_H-M   'P 1'
#
loop_
_entity.id
_entity.type
_entity.pdbx_description
1 polymer ?
#
loop_
_entity_poly.entity_id
_entity_poly.type
_entity_poly.pdbx_seq_one_letter_code
_entity_poly.pdbx_strand_id
1 'polypeptide(L)'
;METIKIHIQYWIDYKGDGDEYRRTHDLDCILTDGNLFADTLFSLWLPLRYVLNYCGTAQWEKYRRMKDLKNNDAFLNDLKNNLQMYIPDMGLLSKLEKLCKLGRTRANVIILPYRRWNNMRGGNPYWDYFPHFLYDLLNTEDEMFMSTMQAWIERENLQMFFDGEIVKDKIIDLCGLGKPWLHYPGDKQFDVHKLIDNYISILEQRSINYQ
;
A
#
# COMPACT_ATOMS: atom_id res chain seq x y z
N MET A 1 -4.37 8.43 16.79
CA MET A 1 -5.44 7.95 15.88
C MET A 1 -5.94 9.06 14.96
N GLU A 2 -5.29 10.23 14.98
CA GLU A 2 -5.76 11.38 14.21
C GLU A 2 -5.44 11.18 12.73
N THR A 3 -4.28 10.59 12.42
CA THR A 3 -3.85 10.42 11.03
C THR A 3 -4.66 9.37 10.28
N ILE A 4 -5.06 8.27 10.93
CA ILE A 4 -6.02 7.33 10.33
C ILE A 4 -7.31 8.06 9.96
N LYS A 5 -7.87 8.86 10.89
CA LYS A 5 -9.12 9.60 10.64
C LYS A 5 -8.97 10.61 9.50
N ILE A 6 -7.85 11.34 9.44
CA ILE A 6 -7.53 12.24 8.33
C ILE A 6 -7.45 11.46 7.00
N HIS A 7 -6.87 10.26 6.99
CA HIS A 7 -6.79 9.46 5.78
C HIS A 7 -8.14 8.87 5.35
N ILE A 8 -9.00 8.49 6.30
CA ILE A 8 -10.38 8.09 5.98
C ILE A 8 -11.17 9.29 5.44
N GLN A 9 -11.00 10.47 6.04
CA GLN A 9 -11.62 11.70 5.54
C GLN A 9 -11.17 12.02 4.11
N TYR A 10 -9.88 11.85 3.81
CA TYR A 10 -9.36 11.94 2.45
C TYR A 10 -10.10 11.04 1.45
N TRP A 11 -10.38 9.77 1.80
CA TRP A 11 -11.19 8.89 0.92
C TRP A 11 -12.65 9.33 0.79
N ILE A 12 -13.23 9.91 1.85
CA ILE A 12 -14.59 10.48 1.79
C ILE A 12 -14.61 11.66 0.80
N ASP A 13 -13.63 12.54 0.87
CA ASP A 13 -13.58 13.76 0.06
C ASP A 13 -13.15 13.52 -1.39
N TYR A 14 -12.44 12.43 -1.65
CA TYR A 14 -11.96 12.06 -2.99
C TYR A 14 -13.11 11.49 -3.84
N LYS A 15 -13.74 12.35 -4.66
CA LYS A 15 -14.94 12.03 -5.45
C LYS A 15 -14.81 12.26 -6.96
N GLY A 16 -13.70 12.82 -7.42
CA GLY A 16 -13.49 13.15 -8.82
C GLY A 16 -12.71 12.08 -9.59
N ASP A 17 -12.66 12.28 -10.89
CA ASP A 17 -11.96 11.46 -11.85
C ASP A 17 -11.17 12.33 -12.85
N GLY A 18 -10.37 11.66 -13.69
CA GLY A 18 -9.57 12.32 -14.72
C GLY A 18 -8.25 12.90 -14.23
N ASP A 19 -7.44 13.31 -15.20
CA ASP A 19 -6.03 13.69 -14.99
C ASP A 19 -5.91 14.93 -14.12
N GLU A 20 -6.70 15.97 -14.38
CA GLU A 20 -6.63 17.23 -13.63
C GLU A 20 -7.01 17.03 -12.16
N TYR A 21 -8.07 16.26 -11.91
CA TYR A 21 -8.48 15.93 -10.56
C TYR A 21 -7.37 15.14 -9.84
N ARG A 22 -6.80 14.13 -10.50
CA ARG A 22 -5.68 13.36 -9.93
C ARG A 22 -4.48 14.24 -9.59
N ARG A 23 -4.05 15.13 -10.49
CA ARG A 23 -2.92 16.04 -10.26
C ARG A 23 -3.06 16.87 -8.98
N THR A 24 -4.29 17.28 -8.68
CA THR A 24 -4.59 18.25 -7.62
C THR A 24 -5.16 17.62 -6.35
N HIS A 25 -5.66 16.38 -6.41
CA HIS A 25 -6.36 15.71 -5.31
C HIS A 25 -5.76 14.34 -4.95
N ASP A 26 -5.08 13.63 -5.85
CA ASP A 26 -4.48 12.33 -5.54
C ASP A 26 -3.22 12.54 -4.71
N LEU A 27 -3.14 11.89 -3.54
CA LEU A 27 -2.11 12.19 -2.55
C LEU A 27 -0.69 11.96 -3.08
N ASP A 28 -0.49 10.91 -3.86
CA ASP A 28 0.79 10.62 -4.51
C ASP A 28 1.19 11.68 -5.55
N CYS A 29 0.22 12.18 -6.31
CA CYS A 29 0.39 13.25 -7.29
C CYS A 29 0.70 14.58 -6.58
N ILE A 30 -0.05 14.96 -5.54
CA ILE A 30 0.20 16.19 -4.77
C ILE A 30 1.62 16.18 -4.20
N LEU A 31 2.05 15.05 -3.65
CA LEU A 31 3.38 14.87 -3.10
C LEU A 31 4.48 14.97 -4.18
N THR A 32 4.13 14.87 -5.46
CA THR A 32 5.05 14.89 -6.60
C THR A 32 4.78 16.04 -7.58
N ASP A 33 4.27 17.17 -7.08
CA ASP A 33 3.97 18.36 -7.87
C ASP A 33 3.03 18.09 -9.06
N GLY A 34 2.05 17.21 -8.87
CA GLY A 34 1.07 16.81 -9.86
C GLY A 34 1.59 15.81 -10.90
N ASN A 35 2.58 14.98 -10.56
CA ASN A 35 3.09 13.97 -11.48
C ASN A 35 2.13 12.77 -11.62
N LEU A 36 1.54 12.61 -12.80
CA LEU A 36 0.58 11.53 -13.10
C LEU A 36 1.19 10.12 -13.20
N PHE A 37 2.52 10.01 -13.17
CA PHE A 37 3.25 8.74 -13.05
C PHE A 37 3.51 8.36 -11.60
N ALA A 38 3.16 9.23 -10.64
CA ALA A 38 3.21 8.91 -9.23
C ALA A 38 2.24 7.78 -8.89
N ASP A 39 2.67 6.91 -8.00
CA ASP A 39 1.87 5.85 -7.41
C ASP A 39 2.34 5.58 -5.98
N THR A 40 1.49 4.98 -5.16
CA THR A 40 1.87 4.57 -3.80
C THR A 40 2.54 3.19 -3.79
N LEU A 41 3.54 3.01 -2.93
CA LEU A 41 4.07 1.67 -2.65
C LEU A 41 3.02 0.82 -1.97
N PHE A 42 2.43 1.35 -0.91
CA PHE A 42 1.38 0.69 -0.16
C PHE A 42 0.08 1.51 -0.23
N SER A 43 -0.92 0.93 -0.88
CA SER A 43 -2.30 1.39 -0.78
C SER A 43 -2.78 1.20 0.65
N LEU A 44 -2.94 2.29 1.41
CA LEU A 44 -3.33 2.25 2.83
C LEU A 44 -4.70 1.58 3.08
N TRP A 45 -5.51 1.39 2.04
CA TRP A 45 -6.78 0.69 2.10
C TRP A 45 -6.61 -0.81 2.43
N LEU A 46 -5.65 -1.50 1.79
CA LEU A 46 -5.51 -2.94 1.98
C LEU A 46 -5.00 -3.33 3.38
N PRO A 47 -3.93 -2.71 3.93
CA PRO A 47 -3.52 -2.90 5.32
C PRO A 47 -4.67 -2.69 6.31
N LEU A 48 -5.46 -1.62 6.13
CA LEU A 48 -6.63 -1.36 6.96
C LEU A 48 -7.64 -2.51 6.84
N ARG A 49 -7.98 -2.94 5.63
CA ARG A 49 -8.91 -4.05 5.41
C ARG A 49 -8.41 -5.37 6.01
N TYR A 50 -7.11 -5.66 5.94
CA TYR A 50 -6.52 -6.84 6.56
C TYR A 50 -6.64 -6.81 8.08
N VAL A 51 -6.42 -5.66 8.71
CA VAL A 51 -6.63 -5.49 10.15
C VAL A 51 -8.11 -5.63 10.52
N LEU A 52 -9.03 -5.06 9.73
CA LEU A 52 -10.47 -5.23 9.95
C LEU A 52 -10.88 -6.71 9.89
N ASN A 53 -10.40 -7.44 8.88
CA ASN A 53 -10.62 -8.88 8.73
C ASN A 53 -10.03 -9.68 9.91
N TYR A 54 -8.82 -9.32 10.36
CA TYR A 54 -8.14 -9.96 11.48
C TYR A 54 -8.90 -9.76 12.79
N CYS A 55 -9.34 -8.53 13.08
CA CYS A 55 -10.11 -8.23 14.29
C CYS A 55 -11.51 -8.86 14.26
N GLY A 56 -12.12 -9.01 13.08
CA GLY A 56 -13.35 -9.79 12.89
C GLY A 56 -14.53 -9.34 13.77
N THR A 57 -14.64 -8.03 14.05
CA THR A 57 -15.63 -7.54 15.01
C THR A 57 -17.05 -7.57 14.44
N ALA A 58 -18.05 -7.59 15.33
CA ALA A 58 -19.46 -7.55 14.91
C ALA A 58 -19.80 -6.30 14.07
N GLN A 59 -19.12 -5.17 14.32
CA GLN A 59 -19.22 -3.95 13.52
C GLN A 59 -18.69 -4.21 12.10
N TRP A 60 -17.53 -4.84 11.97
CA TRP A 60 -16.97 -5.16 10.65
C TRP A 60 -17.83 -6.13 9.85
N GLU A 61 -18.41 -7.15 10.48
CA GLU A 61 -19.23 -8.15 9.80
C GLU A 61 -20.48 -7.57 9.10
N LYS A 62 -20.96 -6.39 9.54
CA LYS A 62 -22.03 -5.66 8.83
C LYS A 62 -21.64 -5.23 7.42
N TYR A 63 -20.34 -4.97 7.21
CA TYR A 63 -19.81 -4.34 6.00
C TYR A 63 -18.93 -5.27 5.18
N ARG A 64 -18.28 -6.27 5.79
CA ARG A 64 -17.23 -7.12 5.19
C ARG A 64 -17.53 -7.67 3.79
N ARG A 65 -18.79 -7.99 3.51
CA ARG A 65 -19.26 -8.59 2.24
C ARG A 65 -19.75 -7.57 1.21
N MET A 66 -19.82 -6.29 1.57
CA MET A 66 -20.20 -5.24 0.64
C MET A 66 -19.09 -5.00 -0.38
N LYS A 67 -19.49 -4.65 -1.60
CA LYS A 67 -18.58 -4.23 -2.65
C LYS A 67 -18.24 -2.75 -2.48
N ASP A 68 -17.08 -2.38 -2.99
CA ASP A 68 -16.63 -0.99 -3.10
C ASP A 68 -16.66 -0.18 -1.79
N LEU A 69 -16.26 -0.82 -0.69
CA LEU A 69 -16.26 -0.20 0.64
C LEU A 69 -15.41 1.07 0.72
N LYS A 70 -14.34 1.18 -0.07
CA LYS A 70 -13.49 2.37 -0.12
C LYS A 70 -14.23 3.61 -0.64
N ASN A 71 -15.36 3.43 -1.34
CA ASN A 71 -16.22 4.51 -1.84
C ASN A 71 -17.57 4.58 -1.09
N ASN A 72 -17.74 3.83 0.00
CA ASN A 72 -18.99 3.80 0.75
C ASN A 72 -18.96 4.80 1.93
N ASP A 73 -19.58 5.97 1.75
CA ASP A 73 -19.53 7.05 2.74
C ASP A 73 -20.15 6.66 4.09
N ALA A 74 -21.20 5.84 4.11
CA ALA A 74 -21.82 5.39 5.35
C ALA A 74 -20.84 4.52 6.17
N PHE A 75 -20.19 3.57 5.51
CA PHE A 75 -19.15 2.75 6.12
C PHE A 75 -17.94 3.59 6.56
N LEU A 76 -17.41 4.45 5.71
CA LEU A 76 -16.22 5.25 6.04
C LEU A 76 -16.48 6.20 7.21
N ASN A 77 -17.66 6.83 7.27
CA ASN A 77 -18.01 7.69 8.40
C ASN A 77 -18.19 6.89 9.70
N ASP A 78 -18.83 5.72 9.64
CA ASP A 78 -18.97 4.84 10.81
C ASP A 78 -17.60 4.36 11.31
N LEU A 79 -16.74 3.87 10.40
CA LEU A 79 -15.38 3.44 10.71
C LEU A 79 -14.55 4.58 11.34
N LYS A 80 -14.57 5.76 10.73
CA LYS A 80 -13.84 6.96 11.21
C LYS A 80 -14.25 7.34 12.63
N ASN A 81 -15.56 7.29 12.93
CA ASN A 81 -16.10 7.70 14.21
C ASN A 81 -15.94 6.63 15.30
N ASN A 82 -15.91 5.35 14.90
CA ASN A 82 -15.96 4.20 15.82
C ASN A 82 -14.74 3.27 15.69
N LEU A 83 -13.56 3.78 15.32
CA LEU A 83 -12.33 2.99 15.06
C LEU A 83 -12.06 1.87 16.09
N GLN A 84 -12.18 2.15 17.39
CA GLN A 84 -11.90 1.15 18.45
C GLN A 84 -12.92 0.00 18.50
N MET A 85 -14.15 0.21 18.00
CA MET A 85 -15.14 -0.86 17.88
C MET A 85 -14.84 -1.79 16.69
N TYR A 86 -14.13 -1.27 15.68
CA TYR A 86 -13.66 -2.04 14.53
C TYR A 86 -12.30 -2.72 14.80
N ILE A 87 -11.44 -2.06 15.57
CA ILE A 87 -10.06 -2.47 15.84
C ILE A 87 -9.82 -2.36 17.36
N PRO A 88 -10.26 -3.35 18.15
CA PRO A 88 -10.09 -3.35 19.60
C PRO A 88 -8.64 -3.66 20.02
N ASP A 89 -7.83 -4.25 19.12
CA ASP A 89 -6.40 -4.44 19.33
C ASP A 89 -5.69 -3.08 19.23
N MET A 90 -5.40 -2.49 20.39
CA MET A 90 -4.73 -1.20 20.51
C MET A 90 -3.29 -1.21 19.98
N GLY A 91 -2.62 -2.38 19.97
CA GLY A 91 -1.30 -2.54 19.39
C GLY A 91 -1.34 -2.41 17.87
N LEU A 92 -2.25 -3.13 17.21
CA LEU A 92 -2.49 -2.99 15.76
C LEU A 92 -2.99 -1.61 15.38
N LEU A 93 -3.91 -1.04 16.16
CA LEU A 93 -4.42 0.30 15.90
C LEU A 93 -3.29 1.35 15.96
N SER A 94 -2.37 1.22 16.92
CA SER A 94 -1.18 2.08 17.01
C SER A 94 -0.23 1.89 15.82
N LYS A 95 -0.01 0.64 15.39
CA LYS A 95 0.78 0.33 14.19
C LYS A 95 0.16 0.91 12.92
N LEU A 96 -1.16 0.78 12.73
CA LEU A 96 -1.87 1.41 11.61
C LEU A 96 -1.76 2.93 11.65
N GLU A 97 -1.82 3.55 12.84
CA GLU A 97 -1.64 5.00 12.96
C GLU A 97 -0.24 5.41 12.49
N LYS A 98 0.79 4.65 12.87
CA LYS A 98 2.16 4.87 12.40
C LYS A 98 2.27 4.65 10.89
N LEU A 99 1.67 3.59 10.35
CA LEU A 99 1.64 3.31 8.92
C LEU A 99 0.93 4.43 8.14
N CYS A 100 -0.21 4.95 8.61
CA CYS A 100 -0.90 6.06 7.98
C CYS A 100 -0.09 7.36 8.03
N LYS A 101 0.66 7.61 9.10
CA LYS A 101 1.59 8.76 9.17
C LYS A 101 2.66 8.69 8.10
N LEU A 102 3.34 7.56 7.99
CA LEU A 102 4.39 7.35 6.99
C LEU A 102 3.81 7.27 5.57
N GLY A 103 2.69 6.58 5.41
CA GLY A 103 2.02 6.32 4.14
C GLY A 103 1.49 7.57 3.44
N ARG A 104 1.37 8.68 4.16
CA ARG A 104 0.96 9.99 3.63
C ARG A 104 2.15 10.90 3.28
N THR A 105 3.37 10.37 3.22
CA THR A 105 4.60 11.13 2.93
C THR A 105 5.23 10.66 1.61
N ARG A 106 6.28 11.37 1.15
CA ARG A 106 7.07 10.95 -0.02
C ARG A 106 7.68 9.57 0.10
N ALA A 107 7.93 9.10 1.32
CA ALA A 107 8.44 7.75 1.55
C ALA A 107 7.54 6.66 0.95
N ASN A 108 6.24 6.90 0.81
CA ASN A 108 5.30 5.94 0.24
C ASN A 108 5.03 6.16 -1.26
N VAL A 109 5.71 7.10 -1.91
CA VAL A 109 5.42 7.48 -3.30
C VAL A 109 6.61 7.13 -4.20
N ILE A 110 6.32 6.52 -5.34
CA ILE A 110 7.27 6.21 -6.42
C ILE A 110 6.80 6.84 -7.72
N ILE A 111 7.74 7.13 -8.62
CA ILE A 111 7.46 7.50 -10.00
C ILE A 111 7.65 6.27 -10.89
N LEU A 112 6.56 5.76 -11.43
CA LEU A 112 6.57 4.59 -12.30
C LEU A 112 7.18 4.95 -13.68
N PRO A 113 7.91 4.03 -14.34
CA PRO A 113 8.39 4.24 -15.70
C PRO A 113 7.24 4.32 -16.71
N TYR A 114 6.15 3.60 -16.44
CA TYR A 114 4.97 3.56 -17.29
C TYR A 114 3.71 3.83 -16.48
N ARG A 115 3.00 4.90 -16.83
CA ARG A 115 1.74 5.30 -16.19
C ARG A 115 0.66 4.21 -16.14
N ARG A 116 0.63 3.31 -17.12
CA ARG A 116 -0.31 2.17 -17.14
C ARG A 116 -0.13 1.23 -15.94
N TRP A 117 1.02 1.26 -15.28
CA TRP A 117 1.31 0.40 -14.14
C TRP A 117 0.53 0.77 -12.89
N ASN A 118 0.07 2.03 -12.74
CA ASN A 118 -0.83 2.43 -11.64
C ASN A 118 -2.07 1.51 -11.58
N ASN A 119 -2.74 1.30 -12.71
CA ASN A 119 -3.94 0.45 -12.76
C ASN A 119 -3.60 -1.04 -12.72
N MET A 120 -2.49 -1.43 -13.34
CA MET A 120 -2.07 -2.82 -13.41
C MET A 120 -1.78 -3.40 -12.02
N ARG A 121 -1.09 -2.63 -11.17
CA ARG A 121 -0.72 -3.03 -9.81
C ARG A 121 -1.91 -3.27 -8.89
N GLY A 122 -3.00 -2.51 -9.03
CA GLY A 122 -4.22 -2.74 -8.25
C GLY A 122 -4.99 -4.00 -8.67
N GLY A 123 -4.71 -4.53 -9.87
CA GLY A 123 -5.38 -5.69 -10.44
C GLY A 123 -4.76 -7.04 -10.07
N ASN A 124 -5.41 -8.12 -10.50
CA ASN A 124 -4.84 -9.47 -10.43
C ASN A 124 -3.59 -9.56 -11.34
N PRO A 125 -2.47 -10.16 -10.88
CA PRO A 125 -2.31 -10.93 -9.65
C PRO A 125 -1.62 -10.16 -8.51
N TYR A 126 -1.54 -8.82 -8.60
CA TYR A 126 -0.71 -8.01 -7.72
C TYR A 126 -1.46 -7.43 -6.54
N TRP A 127 -2.72 -7.04 -6.68
CA TRP A 127 -3.55 -6.46 -5.60
C TRP A 127 -2.77 -5.48 -4.69
N ASP A 128 -2.05 -4.54 -5.30
CA ASP A 128 -1.12 -3.57 -4.70
C ASP A 128 0.05 -4.14 -3.85
N TYR A 129 0.25 -5.46 -3.81
CA TYR A 129 1.38 -6.10 -3.15
C TYR A 129 2.65 -5.97 -3.97
N PHE A 130 3.46 -4.98 -3.58
CA PHE A 130 4.66 -4.60 -4.30
C PHE A 130 5.71 -5.71 -4.49
N PRO A 131 5.95 -6.64 -3.54
CA PRO A 131 6.89 -7.73 -3.75
C PRO A 131 6.56 -8.64 -4.95
N HIS A 132 5.28 -8.93 -5.20
CA HIS A 132 4.88 -9.73 -6.37
C HIS A 132 5.18 -8.94 -7.65
N PHE A 133 4.85 -7.64 -7.66
CA PHE A 133 5.13 -6.79 -8.80
C PHE A 133 6.63 -6.73 -9.13
N LEU A 134 7.50 -6.56 -8.13
CA LEU A 134 8.95 -6.60 -8.31
C LEU A 134 9.43 -7.97 -8.82
N TYR A 135 8.84 -9.06 -8.31
CA TYR A 135 9.21 -10.41 -8.74
C TYR A 135 8.96 -10.60 -10.23
N ASP A 136 7.77 -10.24 -10.72
CA ASP A 136 7.44 -10.39 -12.15
C ASP A 136 8.27 -9.44 -13.03
N LEU A 137 8.58 -8.22 -12.57
CA LEU A 137 9.46 -7.30 -13.30
C LEU A 137 10.88 -7.86 -13.47
N LEU A 138 11.42 -8.49 -12.42
CA LEU A 138 12.78 -9.05 -12.42
C LEU A 138 12.81 -10.51 -12.89
N ASN A 139 11.68 -11.10 -13.24
CA ASN A 139 11.59 -12.44 -13.80
C ASN A 139 11.58 -12.38 -15.34
N THR A 140 12.68 -11.91 -15.91
CA THR A 140 12.90 -11.78 -17.34
C THR A 140 14.25 -12.35 -17.76
N GLU A 141 14.38 -12.76 -19.02
CA GLU A 141 15.65 -13.12 -19.68
C GLU A 141 16.22 -11.94 -20.49
N ASP A 142 15.47 -10.84 -20.65
CA ASP A 142 15.94 -9.63 -21.34
C ASP A 142 16.87 -8.82 -20.42
N GLU A 143 18.18 -8.90 -20.69
CA GLU A 143 19.22 -8.22 -19.92
C GLU A 143 19.09 -6.68 -19.95
N MET A 144 18.64 -6.11 -21.08
CA MET A 144 18.49 -4.66 -21.22
C MET A 144 17.29 -4.18 -20.40
N PHE A 145 16.18 -4.93 -20.44
CA PHE A 145 15.03 -4.66 -19.59
C PHE A 145 15.38 -4.81 -18.10
N MET A 146 16.08 -5.89 -17.73
CA MET A 146 16.55 -6.13 -16.37
C MET A 146 17.37 -4.95 -15.84
N SER A 147 18.39 -4.52 -16.59
CA SER A 147 19.24 -3.39 -16.23
C SER A 147 18.43 -2.09 -16.08
N THR A 148 17.47 -1.86 -16.98
CA THR A 148 16.57 -0.70 -16.88
C THR A 148 15.71 -0.73 -15.61
N MET A 149 15.21 -1.91 -15.23
CA MET A 149 14.42 -2.06 -14.00
C MET A 149 15.26 -1.92 -12.74
N GLN A 150 16.49 -2.44 -12.72
CA GLN A 150 17.42 -2.25 -11.61
C GLN A 150 17.76 -0.77 -11.40
N ALA A 151 18.08 -0.05 -12.49
CA ALA A 151 18.34 1.40 -12.42
C ALA A 151 17.11 2.18 -11.92
N TRP A 152 15.90 1.77 -12.31
CA TRP A 152 14.66 2.35 -11.77
C TRP A 152 14.49 2.07 -10.27
N ILE A 153 14.72 0.83 -9.82
CA ILE A 153 14.66 0.43 -8.40
C ILE A 153 15.63 1.26 -7.56
N GLU A 154 16.85 1.48 -8.06
CA GLU A 154 17.85 2.29 -7.38
C GLU A 154 17.43 3.76 -7.31
N ARG A 155 17.00 4.34 -8.45
CA ARG A 155 16.55 5.74 -8.53
C ARG A 155 15.39 6.02 -7.59
N GLU A 156 14.45 5.09 -7.50
CA GLU A 156 13.29 5.22 -6.61
C GLU A 156 13.57 4.80 -5.17
N ASN A 157 14.81 4.43 -4.82
CA ASN A 157 15.24 3.99 -3.48
C ASN A 157 14.49 2.75 -2.94
N LEU A 158 14.40 1.68 -3.73
CA LEU A 158 13.61 0.47 -3.43
C LEU A 158 14.44 -0.73 -2.92
N GLN A 159 15.70 -0.51 -2.57
CA GLN A 159 16.64 -1.57 -2.17
C GLN A 159 16.21 -2.33 -0.91
N MET A 160 15.43 -1.70 -0.01
CA MET A 160 14.92 -2.35 1.21
C MET A 160 13.91 -3.48 0.96
N PHE A 161 13.45 -3.66 -0.29
CA PHE A 161 12.66 -4.84 -0.68
C PHE A 161 13.52 -6.08 -0.94
N PHE A 162 14.85 -5.97 -0.83
CA PHE A 162 15.79 -7.03 -1.18
C PHE A 162 16.73 -7.40 -0.03
N ASP A 163 17.04 -8.69 0.09
CA ASP A 163 18.14 -9.21 0.92
C ASP A 163 19.47 -9.13 0.15
N GLY A 164 20.01 -7.91 0.06
CA GLY A 164 21.26 -7.59 -0.64
C GLY A 164 21.03 -7.16 -2.08
N GLU A 165 21.36 -8.02 -3.03
CA GLU A 165 21.35 -7.70 -4.46
C GLU A 165 19.93 -7.50 -5.02
N ILE A 166 19.80 -6.62 -6.02
CA ILE A 166 18.52 -6.34 -6.71
C ILE A 166 18.25 -7.45 -7.74
N VAL A 167 17.84 -8.62 -7.25
CA VAL A 167 17.48 -9.79 -8.06
C VAL A 167 16.21 -10.45 -7.51
N LYS A 168 15.45 -11.14 -8.36
CA LYS A 168 14.14 -11.71 -8.02
C LYS A 168 14.17 -12.66 -6.81
N ASP A 169 15.25 -13.42 -6.65
CA ASP A 169 15.41 -14.43 -5.59
C ASP A 169 15.74 -13.80 -4.22
N LYS A 170 16.08 -12.51 -4.20
CA LYS A 170 16.36 -11.75 -2.99
C LYS A 170 15.20 -10.89 -2.52
N ILE A 171 14.07 -10.89 -3.22
CA ILE A 171 12.90 -10.12 -2.81
C ILE A 171 12.35 -10.65 -1.48
N ILE A 172 12.21 -9.76 -0.51
CA ILE A 172 11.71 -10.06 0.83
C ILE A 172 10.20 -10.29 0.76
N ASP A 173 9.76 -11.44 1.28
CA ASP A 173 8.35 -11.72 1.52
C ASP A 173 7.86 -10.96 2.76
N LEU A 174 7.08 -9.90 2.51
CA LEU A 174 6.55 -9.03 3.55
C LEU A 174 5.38 -9.65 4.33
N CYS A 175 4.70 -10.66 3.78
CA CYS A 175 3.51 -11.25 4.39
C CYS A 175 3.78 -12.59 5.10
N GLY A 176 4.96 -13.19 4.86
CA GLY A 176 5.40 -14.41 5.55
C GLY A 176 4.78 -15.69 5.01
N LEU A 177 4.35 -15.72 3.75
CA LEU A 177 3.84 -16.89 3.04
C LEU A 177 4.94 -17.72 2.34
N GLY A 178 6.21 -17.35 2.52
CA GLY A 178 7.40 -18.06 2.05
C GLY A 178 7.84 -17.68 0.64
N LYS A 179 7.03 -16.95 -0.12
CA LYS A 179 7.34 -16.50 -1.49
C LYS A 179 6.76 -15.10 -1.74
N PRO A 180 7.50 -14.17 -2.37
CA PRO A 180 7.06 -12.80 -2.58
C PRO A 180 5.92 -12.64 -3.61
N TRP A 181 5.63 -13.67 -4.40
CA TRP A 181 4.45 -13.69 -5.29
C TRP A 181 3.24 -14.41 -4.68
N LEU A 182 3.41 -15.12 -3.56
CA LEU A 182 2.31 -15.78 -2.88
C LEU A 182 1.64 -14.79 -1.94
N HIS A 183 0.56 -14.18 -2.43
CA HIS A 183 -0.34 -13.40 -1.60
C HIS A 183 -1.76 -13.50 -2.18
N TYR A 184 -2.77 -13.32 -1.33
CA TYR A 184 -4.15 -13.25 -1.78
C TYR A 184 -4.95 -12.35 -0.83
N PRO A 185 -5.68 -11.34 -1.33
CA PRO A 185 -6.41 -10.40 -0.48
C PRO A 185 -7.68 -10.98 0.19
N GLY A 186 -7.89 -12.29 0.10
CA GLY A 186 -9.00 -12.98 0.77
C GLY A 186 -8.63 -13.52 2.16
N ASP A 187 -9.49 -14.39 2.69
CA ASP A 187 -9.43 -14.86 4.08
C ASP A 187 -8.27 -15.84 4.41
N LYS A 188 -7.31 -16.01 3.49
CA LYS A 188 -6.15 -16.87 3.74
C LYS A 188 -5.20 -16.16 4.70
N GLN A 189 -4.88 -16.86 5.79
CA GLN A 189 -4.09 -16.35 6.90
C GLN A 189 -2.64 -16.08 6.48
N PHE A 190 -2.27 -14.81 6.42
CA PHE A 190 -0.90 -14.36 6.61
C PHE A 190 -0.84 -13.56 7.91
N ASP A 191 0.37 -13.39 8.45
CA ASP A 191 0.57 -12.66 9.70
C ASP A 191 0.38 -11.16 9.44
N VAL A 192 -0.78 -10.63 9.84
CA VAL A 192 -1.12 -9.22 9.68
C VAL A 192 -0.18 -8.33 10.48
N HIS A 193 0.24 -8.72 11.69
CA HIS A 193 1.18 -7.92 12.47
C HIS A 193 2.51 -7.80 11.75
N LYS A 194 3.04 -8.93 11.25
CA LYS A 194 4.28 -8.97 10.47
C LYS A 194 4.20 -8.11 9.21
N LEU A 195 3.08 -8.18 8.47
CA LEU A 195 2.91 -7.36 7.27
C LEU A 195 2.96 -5.86 7.60
N ILE A 196 2.21 -5.42 8.62
CA ILE A 196 2.18 -4.01 9.01
C ILE A 196 3.56 -3.54 9.49
N ASP A 197 4.27 -4.36 10.29
CA ASP A 197 5.62 -4.04 10.76
C ASP A 197 6.61 -3.90 9.60
N ASN A 198 6.53 -4.80 8.62
CA ASN A 198 7.36 -4.73 7.41
C ASN A 198 7.07 -3.50 6.56
N TYR A 199 5.80 -3.14 6.38
CA TYR A 199 5.42 -1.93 5.65
C TYR A 199 5.95 -0.67 6.36
N ILE A 200 5.80 -0.60 7.68
CA ILE A 200 6.35 0.48 8.50
C ILE A 200 7.87 0.55 8.33
N SER A 201 8.58 -0.56 8.49
CA SER A 201 10.04 -0.62 8.38
C SER A 201 10.53 -0.12 7.02
N ILE A 202 9.88 -0.52 5.93
CA ILE A 202 10.20 -0.06 4.58
C ILE A 202 10.02 1.45 4.46
N LEU A 203 8.88 1.99 4.92
CA LEU A 203 8.65 3.43 4.82
C LEU A 203 9.57 4.24 5.73
N GLU A 204 9.95 3.72 6.90
CA GLU A 204 10.95 4.36 7.77
C GLU A 204 12.33 4.43 7.10
N GLN A 205 12.79 3.31 6.53
CA GLN A 205 14.06 3.28 5.78
C GLN A 205 14.04 4.25 4.59
N ARG A 206 12.92 4.30 3.86
CA ARG A 206 12.75 5.24 2.73
C ARG A 206 12.70 6.69 3.17
N SER A 207 12.16 6.99 4.35
CA SER A 207 11.99 8.36 4.83
C SER A 207 13.31 9.12 4.95
N ILE A 208 14.44 8.43 5.15
CA ILE A 208 15.79 9.02 5.20
C ILE A 208 16.13 9.77 3.90
N ASN A 209 15.61 9.31 2.76
CA ASN A 209 15.89 9.88 1.45
C ASN A 209 15.01 11.08 1.08
N TYR A 210 14.06 11.46 1.94
CA TYR A 210 13.07 12.51 1.68
C TYR A 210 12.97 13.53 2.84
N GLN A 211 14.01 13.62 3.67
CA GLN A 211 14.18 14.68 4.69
C GLN A 211 14.64 15.98 4.03
#